data_AF-A0A2D8EV94-F1
#
_entry.id   AF-A0A2D8EV94-F1
#
_cell.length_a   1.000
_cell.length_b   1.000
_cell.length_c   1.000
_cell.angle_alpha   90.00
_cell.angle_beta   90.00
_cell.angle_gamma   90.00
#
_symmetry.space_group_name_H-M   'P 1'
#
loop_
_entity.id
_entity.type
_entity.pdbx_description
1 polymer ?
#
loop_
_entity_poly.entity_id
_entity_poly.type
_entity_poly.pdbx_seq_one_letter_code
_entity_poly.pdbx_strand_id
1 'polypeptide(L)'
;MIWNGKPKFDYQTIKRVTLPSGRVYDINDEKLPSVTTILSATKSEESKAKLAAWRQREGEKKADQIRDDAAARGTIMHRILEGYVKGEGHMDLTDLGQEAGTMAQNIIDKGHFS
;
A
#
# COMPACT_ATOMS: atom_id res chain seq x y z
N MET A 1 -20.06 -15.76 -9.22
CA MET A 1 -18.65 -15.95 -8.81
C MET A 1 -17.76 -15.51 -9.97
N ILE A 2 -16.88 -14.54 -9.78
CA ILE A 2 -16.15 -13.86 -10.89
C ILE A 2 -14.74 -14.44 -11.10
N TRP A 3 -14.31 -15.43 -10.32
CA TRP A 3 -12.99 -16.06 -10.47
C TRP A 3 -13.06 -17.56 -10.15
N ASN A 4 -12.44 -18.39 -11.00
CA ASN A 4 -12.48 -19.85 -10.94
C ASN A 4 -11.22 -20.48 -10.30
N GLY A 5 -10.42 -19.68 -9.58
CA GLY A 5 -9.21 -20.18 -8.93
C GLY A 5 -8.01 -20.35 -9.86
N LYS A 6 -8.17 -20.15 -11.19
CA LYS A 6 -7.11 -20.43 -12.17
C LYS A 6 -6.51 -19.13 -12.70
N PRO A 7 -5.17 -18.98 -12.66
CA PRO A 7 -4.51 -17.84 -13.28
C PRO A 7 -4.76 -17.84 -14.79
N LYS A 8 -5.07 -16.67 -15.36
CA LYS A 8 -5.32 -16.51 -16.80
C LYS A 8 -4.04 -16.58 -17.64
N PHE A 9 -2.90 -16.24 -17.02
CA PHE A 9 -1.59 -16.17 -17.66
C PHE A 9 -0.56 -16.91 -16.82
N ASP A 10 0.57 -17.25 -17.42
CA ASP A 10 1.73 -17.77 -16.70
C ASP A 10 2.44 -16.60 -15.98
N TYR A 11 2.23 -16.51 -14.67
CA TYR A 11 2.82 -15.46 -13.85
C TYR A 11 4.20 -15.89 -13.37
N GLN A 12 5.23 -15.21 -13.86
CA GLN A 12 6.60 -15.46 -13.42
C GLN A 12 6.77 -15.05 -11.96
N THR A 13 7.64 -15.77 -11.24
CA THR A 13 8.00 -15.41 -9.87
C THR A 13 8.96 -14.22 -9.90
N ILE A 14 8.52 -13.11 -9.34
CA ILE A 14 9.30 -11.88 -9.25
C ILE A 14 9.98 -11.83 -7.88
N LYS A 15 11.30 -11.61 -7.84
CA LYS A 15 12.04 -11.49 -6.58
C LYS A 15 12.26 -10.03 -6.21
N ARG A 16 11.89 -9.64 -5.00
CA ARG A 16 12.21 -8.31 -4.46
C ARG A 16 13.67 -8.27 -4.02
N VAL A 17 14.44 -7.30 -4.53
CA VAL A 17 15.83 -7.06 -4.17
C VAL A 17 15.99 -5.65 -3.60
N THR A 18 16.76 -5.51 -2.53
CA THR A 18 17.08 -4.21 -1.94
C THR A 18 18.49 -3.80 -2.36
N LEU A 19 18.59 -2.67 -3.06
CA LEU A 19 19.83 -2.04 -3.47
C LEU A 19 20.03 -0.72 -2.69
N PRO A 20 21.24 -0.14 -2.68
CA PRO A 20 21.47 1.20 -2.12
C PRO A 20 20.59 2.29 -2.76
N SER A 21 20.25 2.12 -4.05
CA SER A 21 19.35 3.02 -4.80
C SER A 21 17.87 2.81 -4.49
N GLY A 22 17.51 1.79 -3.72
CA GLY A 22 16.13 1.48 -3.32
C GLY A 22 15.70 0.05 -3.64
N ARG A 23 14.40 -0.18 -3.58
CA ARG A 23 13.78 -1.49 -3.86
C ARG A 23 13.59 -1.67 -5.37
N VAL A 24 14.08 -2.78 -5.89
CA VAL A 24 13.87 -3.22 -7.28
C VAL A 24 13.32 -4.65 -7.30
N TYR A 25 12.83 -5.05 -8.46
CA TYR A 25 12.30 -6.37 -8.71
C TYR A 25 13.15 -7.03 -9.78
N ASP A 26 13.71 -8.20 -9.44
CA ASP A 26 14.51 -9.00 -10.34
C ASP A 26 13.59 -9.96 -11.11
N ILE A 27 13.60 -9.83 -12.43
CA ILE A 27 12.84 -10.64 -13.38
C ILE A 27 13.84 -11.15 -14.41
N ASN A 28 14.20 -12.43 -14.33
CA ASN A 28 15.15 -13.07 -15.24
C ASN A 28 16.46 -12.27 -15.40
N ASP A 29 17.08 -11.89 -14.26
CA ASP A 29 18.32 -11.11 -14.16
C ASP A 29 18.20 -9.61 -14.54
N GLU A 30 17.02 -9.16 -14.94
CA GLU A 30 16.73 -7.74 -15.16
C GLU A 30 16.17 -7.07 -13.90
N LYS A 31 16.71 -5.89 -13.55
CA LYS A 31 16.35 -5.16 -12.33
C LYS A 31 15.43 -4.00 -12.67
N LEU A 32 14.16 -4.13 -12.34
CA LEU A 32 13.11 -3.17 -12.68
C LEU A 32 12.56 -2.43 -11.46
N PRO A 33 12.19 -1.14 -11.59
CA PRO A 33 11.58 -0.38 -10.51
C PRO A 33 10.15 -0.85 -10.22
N SER A 34 9.65 -0.52 -9.03
CA SER A 34 8.24 -0.77 -8.67
C SER A 34 7.29 0.13 -9.46
N VAL A 35 6.03 -0.29 -9.62
CA VAL A 35 4.97 0.58 -10.17
C VAL A 35 4.87 1.89 -9.39
N THR A 36 4.92 1.83 -8.05
CA THR A 36 4.91 3.02 -7.19
C THR A 36 6.10 3.95 -7.45
N THR A 37 7.28 3.39 -7.75
CA THR A 37 8.49 4.15 -8.09
C THR A 37 8.29 4.92 -9.39
N ILE A 38 7.77 4.24 -10.43
CA ILE A 38 7.48 4.87 -11.73
C ILE A 38 6.46 5.99 -11.53
N LEU A 39 5.32 5.69 -10.88
CA LEU A 39 4.26 6.68 -10.64
C LEU A 39 4.71 7.85 -9.78
N SER A 40 5.68 7.66 -8.88
CA SER A 40 6.28 8.73 -8.09
C SER A 40 7.17 9.64 -8.94
N ALA A 41 8.00 9.04 -9.80
CA ALA A 41 8.89 9.77 -10.70
C ALA A 41 8.12 10.57 -11.77
N THR A 42 6.96 10.07 -12.20
CA THR A 42 6.15 10.67 -13.27
C THR A 42 5.01 11.57 -12.77
N LYS A 43 4.97 11.92 -11.47
CA LYS A 43 3.96 12.86 -10.94
C LYS A 43 4.01 14.20 -11.66
N SER A 44 2.84 14.79 -11.94
CA SER A 44 2.76 16.15 -12.47
C SER A 44 3.36 17.17 -11.49
N GLU A 45 3.90 18.26 -12.01
CA GLU A 45 4.46 19.35 -11.20
C GLU A 45 3.40 19.97 -10.28
N GLU A 46 2.14 20.06 -10.74
CA GLU A 46 1.02 20.51 -9.92
C GLU A 46 0.81 19.61 -8.69
N SER A 47 0.87 18.28 -8.86
CA SER A 47 0.72 17.33 -7.75
C SER A 47 1.86 17.45 -6.75
N LYS A 48 3.09 17.65 -7.23
CA LYS A 48 4.27 17.89 -6.39
C LYS A 48 4.13 19.19 -5.59
N ALA A 49 3.68 20.27 -6.23
CA ALA A 49 3.47 21.56 -5.59
C ALA A 49 2.39 21.50 -4.50
N LYS A 50 1.28 20.80 -4.75
CA LYS A 50 0.21 20.60 -3.74
C LYS A 50 0.71 19.83 -2.51
N LEU A 51 1.51 18.79 -2.71
CA LEU A 51 2.14 18.04 -1.60
C LEU A 51 3.13 18.91 -0.82
N ALA A 52 3.97 19.69 -1.52
CA ALA A 52 4.91 20.60 -0.88
C ALA A 52 4.19 21.68 -0.05
N ALA A 53 3.13 22.29 -0.59
CA ALA A 53 2.32 23.27 0.14
C ALA A 53 1.62 22.67 1.37
N TRP A 54 1.14 21.42 1.28
CA TRP A 54 0.62 20.69 2.43
C TRP A 54 1.70 20.48 3.51
N ARG A 55 2.89 20.00 3.12
CA ARG A 55 4.01 19.80 4.06
C ARG A 55 4.44 21.10 4.73
N GLN A 56 4.51 22.19 3.97
CA GLN A 56 4.83 23.52 4.50
C GLN A 56 3.79 23.99 5.52
N ARG A 57 2.50 23.76 5.25
CA ARG A 57 1.41 24.14 6.15
C ARG A 57 1.42 23.35 7.46
N GLU A 58 1.63 22.04 7.40
CA GLU A 58 1.65 21.19 8.61
C GLU A 58 2.97 21.31 9.39
N GLY A 59 4.06 21.63 8.69
CA GLY A 59 5.44 21.57 9.18
C GLY A 59 6.06 20.18 8.99
N GLU A 60 7.33 20.13 8.59
CA GLU A 60 8.03 18.90 8.17
C GLU A 60 7.90 17.75 9.16
N LYS A 61 8.18 18.00 10.45
CA LYS A 61 8.13 16.97 11.50
C LYS A 61 6.72 16.38 11.65
N LYS A 62 5.69 17.24 11.65
CA LYS A 62 4.29 16.80 11.79
C LYS A 62 3.83 16.08 10.52
N ALA A 63 4.24 16.56 9.35
CA ALA A 63 3.93 15.92 8.08
C ALA A 63 4.54 14.51 7.99
N ASP A 64 5.75 14.30 8.51
CA ASP A 64 6.37 12.97 8.61
C ASP A 64 5.64 12.07 9.59
N GLN A 65 5.25 12.57 10.76
CA GLN A 65 4.44 11.80 11.73
C GLN A 65 3.12 11.35 11.10
N ILE A 66 2.38 12.28 10.47
CA ILE A 66 1.12 11.96 9.80
C ILE A 66 1.32 10.90 8.70
N ARG A 67 2.40 11.02 7.91
CA ARG A 67 2.73 10.04 6.86
C ARG A 67 2.98 8.65 7.47
N ASP A 68 3.80 8.59 8.51
CA ASP A 68 4.23 7.33 9.12
C ASP A 68 3.07 6.63 9.84
N ASP A 69 2.25 7.39 10.56
CA ASP A 69 1.03 6.90 11.19
C ASP A 69 0.05 6.37 10.14
N ALA A 70 -0.15 7.10 9.04
CA ALA A 70 -1.00 6.64 7.94
C ALA A 70 -0.45 5.36 7.27
N ALA A 71 0.87 5.24 7.10
CA ALA A 71 1.50 4.05 6.52
C ALA A 71 1.39 2.82 7.44
N ALA A 72 1.60 3.00 8.75
CA ALA A 72 1.46 1.95 9.74
C ALA A 72 0.02 1.43 9.79
N ARG A 73 -0.95 2.35 9.89
CA ARG A 73 -2.38 2.01 9.91
C ARG A 73 -2.83 1.29 8.64
N GLY A 74 -2.35 1.76 7.47
CA GLY A 74 -2.61 1.11 6.19
C GLY A 74 -2.02 -0.30 6.10
N THR A 75 -0.86 -0.54 6.70
CA THR A 75 -0.23 -1.87 6.73
C THR A 75 -1.08 -2.87 7.52
N ILE A 76 -1.57 -2.46 8.69
CA ILE A 76 -2.47 -3.31 9.51
C ILE A 76 -3.78 -3.56 8.77
N MET A 77 -4.37 -2.53 8.18
CA MET A 77 -5.62 -2.67 7.41
C MET A 77 -5.48 -3.69 6.26
N HIS A 78 -4.40 -3.63 5.47
CA HIS A 78 -4.18 -4.60 4.40
C HIS A 78 -4.03 -6.03 4.92
N ARG A 79 -3.39 -6.21 6.08
CA ARG A 79 -3.27 -7.52 6.72
C ARG A 79 -4.62 -8.08 7.15
N ILE A 80 -5.52 -7.23 7.68
CA ILE A 80 -6.89 -7.63 8.02
C ILE A 80 -7.67 -8.04 6.77
N LEU A 81 -7.60 -7.23 5.70
CA LEU A 81 -8.27 -7.54 4.43
C LEU A 81 -7.74 -8.81 3.77
N GLU A 82 -6.41 -9.03 3.81
CA GLU A 82 -5.80 -10.27 3.32
C GLU A 82 -6.31 -11.49 4.09
N GLY A 83 -6.39 -11.39 5.42
CA GLY A 83 -6.98 -12.44 6.26
C GLY A 83 -8.42 -12.71 5.89
N TYR A 84 -9.26 -11.68 5.77
CA TYR A 84 -10.65 -11.80 5.36
C TYR A 84 -10.82 -12.54 4.03
N VAL A 85 -10.01 -12.21 3.01
CA VAL A 85 -10.03 -12.88 1.71
C VAL A 85 -9.62 -14.36 1.80
N LYS A 86 -8.71 -14.70 2.71
CA LYS A 86 -8.25 -16.08 2.96
C LYS A 86 -9.16 -16.87 3.90
N GLY A 87 -10.15 -16.23 4.54
CA GLY A 87 -10.93 -16.83 5.62
C GLY A 87 -10.15 -16.97 6.94
N GLU A 88 -9.06 -16.22 7.09
CA GLU A 88 -8.23 -16.16 8.29
C GLU A 88 -8.62 -14.95 9.15
N GLY A 89 -8.68 -15.13 10.48
CA GLY A 89 -8.93 -14.03 11.41
C GLY A 89 -7.65 -13.25 11.72
N HIS A 90 -7.70 -11.92 11.64
CA HIS A 90 -6.66 -11.05 12.17
C HIS A 90 -7.27 -10.01 13.12
N MET A 91 -6.87 -10.05 14.39
CA MET A 91 -7.33 -9.12 15.42
C MET A 91 -6.11 -8.42 16.03
N ASP A 92 -6.07 -7.11 15.88
CA ASP A 92 -5.10 -6.23 16.52
C ASP A 92 -5.87 -5.31 17.49
N LEU A 93 -5.61 -5.47 18.78
CA LEU A 93 -6.34 -4.77 19.85
C LEU A 93 -5.71 -3.42 20.23
N THR A 94 -4.59 -3.06 19.62
CA THR A 94 -3.99 -1.72 19.79
C THR A 94 -4.93 -0.64 19.25
N ASP A 95 -4.79 0.60 19.72
CA ASP A 95 -5.61 1.72 19.21
C ASP A 95 -5.52 1.85 17.68
N LEU A 96 -4.29 1.74 17.15
CA LEU A 96 -4.02 1.75 15.71
C LEU A 96 -4.66 0.54 15.00
N GLY A 97 -4.65 -0.63 15.64
CA GLY A 97 -5.30 -1.84 15.16
C GLY A 97 -6.82 -1.71 15.08
N GLN A 98 -7.45 -1.08 16.07
CA GLN A 98 -8.90 -0.82 16.08
C GLN A 98 -9.31 0.17 14.99
N GLU A 99 -8.54 1.23 14.79
CA GLU A 99 -8.75 2.18 13.68
C GLU A 99 -8.60 1.49 12.32
N ALA A 100 -7.54 0.70 12.14
CA ALA A 100 -7.31 -0.07 10.93
C ALA A 100 -8.42 -1.12 10.68
N GLY A 101 -8.91 -1.77 11.75
CA GLY A 101 -10.02 -2.72 11.71
C GLY A 101 -11.31 -2.06 11.28
N THR A 102 -11.62 -0.87 11.81
CA THR A 102 -12.78 -0.08 11.38
C THR A 102 -12.68 0.28 9.89
N MET A 103 -11.50 0.66 9.40
CA MET A 103 -11.28 0.92 7.97
C MET A 103 -11.48 -0.33 7.11
N ALA A 104 -10.92 -1.47 7.53
CA ALA A 104 -11.06 -2.73 6.82
C ALA A 104 -12.53 -3.18 6.77
N GLN A 105 -13.25 -3.09 7.90
CA GLN A 105 -14.66 -3.44 7.96
C GLN A 105 -15.51 -2.58 7.03
N ASN A 106 -15.25 -1.27 6.97
CA ASN A 106 -15.93 -0.39 6.02
C ASN A 106 -15.74 -0.82 4.55
N ILE A 107 -14.55 -1.31 4.18
CA ILE A 107 -14.27 -1.83 2.82
C ILE A 107 -14.97 -3.16 2.59
N ILE A 108 -14.98 -4.04 3.59
CA ILE A 108 -15.65 -5.34 3.54
C ILE A 108 -17.17 -5.16 3.35
N ASP A 109 -17.78 -4.29 4.14
CA ASP A 109 -19.23 -4.07 4.17
C ASP A 109 -19.74 -3.39 2.90
N LYS A 110 -19.01 -2.38 2.41
CA LYS A 110 -19.42 -1.59 1.24
C LYS A 110 -19.01 -2.22 -0.09
N GLY A 111 -18.12 -3.22 -0.06
CA GLY A 111 -17.44 -3.72 -1.25
C GLY A 111 -16.45 -2.72 -1.82
N HIS A 112 -15.61 -3.15 -2.78
CA HIS A 112 -14.78 -2.22 -3.55
C HIS A 112 -15.70 -1.19 -4.22
N PHE A 113 -15.52 0.09 -3.86
CA PHE A 113 -16.29 1.25 -4.33
C PHE A 113 -16.99 1.02 -5.68
N SER A 114 -18.31 0.93 -5.65
CA SER A 114 -19.19 1.00 -6.82
C SER A 114 -19.22 2.41 -7.40
#